data_AF-A0A969JS48-F1
#
_entry.id   AF-A0A969JS48-F1
#
_cell.length_a   1.000
_cell.length_b   1.000
_cell.length_c   1.000
_cell.angle_alpha   90.00
_cell.angle_beta   90.00
_cell.angle_gamma   90.00
#
_symmetry.space_group_name_H-M   'P 1'
#
loop_
_entity.id
_entity.type
_entity.pdbx_description
1 polymer ?
#
loop_
_entity_poly.entity_id
_entity_poly.type
_entity_poly.pdbx_seq_one_letter_code
_entity_poly.pdbx_strand_id
1 'polypeptide(L)'
;MRKYFIWLCLVIIPGIVFADADGPDYWEVRDVAADDVLNIRAAADWRSQKVGEIPATGRCIKNLGCVGGLTLEEFSALSDAEQQQILKKRPRWCEIEYHGVRGWVAGRYLREGENPCD
;
A
#
# COMPACT_ATOMS: atom_id res chain seq x y z
N MET A 1 6.50 27.26 -59.78
CA MET A 1 7.50 27.38 -58.71
C MET A 1 7.15 26.42 -57.59
N ARG A 2 7.90 25.32 -57.41
CA ARG A 2 7.58 24.25 -56.44
C ARG A 2 8.30 24.54 -55.12
N LYS A 3 7.57 25.03 -54.12
CA LYS A 3 8.12 25.33 -52.78
C LYS A 3 8.16 24.02 -51.99
N TYR A 4 9.36 23.51 -51.73
CA TYR A 4 9.58 22.38 -50.81
C TYR A 4 9.59 22.92 -49.39
N PHE A 5 8.56 22.58 -48.61
CA PHE A 5 8.53 22.87 -47.17
C PHE A 5 9.21 21.68 -46.46
N ILE A 6 10.42 21.90 -45.97
CA ILE A 6 11.13 20.92 -45.15
C ILE A 6 10.43 20.89 -43.79
N TRP A 7 9.76 19.78 -43.50
CA TRP A 7 9.09 19.55 -42.21
C TRP A 7 10.14 19.07 -41.21
N LEU A 8 10.51 19.92 -40.25
CA LEU A 8 11.42 19.57 -39.18
C LEU A 8 10.67 18.67 -38.18
N CYS A 9 10.87 17.35 -38.24
CA CYS A 9 10.35 16.42 -37.22
C CYS A 9 11.12 16.65 -35.91
N LEU A 10 10.50 17.32 -34.93
CA LEU A 10 10.99 17.36 -33.55
C LEU A 10 10.84 15.94 -32.95
N VAL A 11 11.94 15.19 -32.85
CA VAL A 11 11.93 13.89 -32.18
C VAL A 11 11.91 14.13 -30.67
N ILE A 12 10.74 13.99 -30.05
CA ILE A 12 10.61 13.97 -28.60
C ILE A 12 11.13 12.61 -28.14
N ILE A 13 12.33 12.56 -27.56
CA ILE A 13 12.85 11.37 -26.90
C ILE A 13 12.15 11.30 -25.53
N PRO A 14 11.28 10.31 -25.26
CA PRO A 14 10.71 10.15 -23.93
C PRO A 14 11.84 9.83 -22.95
N GLY A 15 11.97 10.65 -21.91
CA GLY A 15 12.92 10.39 -20.82
C GLY A 15 12.57 9.07 -20.14
N ILE A 16 13.58 8.22 -19.93
CA ILE A 16 13.41 7.00 -19.14
C ILE A 16 13.21 7.44 -17.69
N VAL A 17 12.02 7.21 -17.16
CA VAL A 17 11.72 7.37 -15.73
C VAL A 17 11.95 6.01 -15.08
N PHE A 18 12.85 5.96 -14.11
CA PHE A 18 13.01 4.80 -13.23
C PHE A 18 12.00 4.93 -12.09
N ALA A 19 11.19 3.89 -11.89
CA ALA A 19 10.35 3.78 -10.70
C ALA A 19 11.04 2.83 -9.73
N ASP A 20 11.43 3.33 -8.57
CA ASP A 20 11.91 2.49 -7.47
C ASP A 20 10.70 1.85 -6.78
N ALA A 21 10.67 0.52 -6.72
CA ALA A 21 9.60 -0.26 -6.13
C ALA A 21 9.92 -0.65 -4.68
N ASP A 22 10.41 0.29 -3.87
CA ASP A 22 10.85 0.03 -2.48
C ASP A 22 9.67 -0.12 -1.50
N GLY A 23 8.46 0.26 -1.94
CA GLY A 23 7.27 0.30 -1.10
C GLY A 23 7.24 1.54 -0.19
N PRO A 24 6.14 1.77 0.52
CA PRO A 24 5.97 3.00 1.27
C PRO A 24 6.64 2.94 2.64
N ASP A 25 7.24 4.05 3.06
CA ASP A 25 7.81 4.21 4.40
C ASP A 25 6.71 4.36 5.48
N TYR A 26 5.59 4.98 5.09
CA TYR A 26 4.46 5.24 5.97
C TYR A 26 3.15 4.79 5.33
N TRP A 27 2.21 4.46 6.20
CA TRP A 27 0.83 4.20 5.85
C TRP A 27 -0.10 5.28 6.37
N GLU A 28 -1.25 5.37 5.73
CA GLU A 28 -2.45 6.00 6.28
C GLU A 28 -3.65 5.06 6.25
N VAL A 29 -4.58 5.28 7.18
CA VAL A 29 -5.81 4.51 7.30
C VAL A 29 -6.73 4.82 6.13
N ARG A 30 -7.37 3.77 5.60
CA ARG A 30 -8.49 3.86 4.67
C ARG A 30 -9.57 2.85 5.02
N ASP A 31 -10.77 3.09 4.52
CA ASP A 31 -11.91 2.17 4.60
C ASP A 31 -12.30 1.75 6.03
N VAL A 32 -12.02 2.62 7.00
CA VAL A 32 -12.53 2.56 8.38
C VAL A 32 -13.59 3.65 8.52
N ALA A 33 -14.73 3.32 9.12
CA ALA A 33 -15.81 4.30 9.32
C ALA A 33 -15.34 5.44 10.25
N ALA A 34 -15.88 6.65 10.07
CA ALA A 34 -15.42 7.85 10.79
C ALA A 34 -15.61 7.76 12.32
N ASP A 35 -16.53 6.91 12.78
CA ASP A 35 -16.83 6.61 14.17
C ASP A 35 -16.20 5.29 14.67
N ASP A 36 -15.28 4.72 13.89
CA ASP A 36 -14.58 3.46 14.18
C ASP A 36 -13.05 3.64 14.16
N VAL A 37 -12.35 2.58 14.55
CA VAL A 37 -10.89 2.54 14.69
C VAL A 37 -10.29 1.32 14.00
N LEU A 38 -9.09 1.50 13.45
CA LEU A 38 -8.25 0.38 13.05
C LEU A 38 -7.55 -0.20 14.28
N ASN A 39 -7.85 -1.46 14.58
CA ASN A 39 -7.26 -2.15 15.73
C ASN A 39 -5.80 -2.56 15.44
N ILE A 40 -4.89 -2.21 16.37
CA ILE A 40 -3.53 -2.75 16.42
C ILE A 40 -3.56 -4.04 17.25
N ARG A 41 -2.99 -5.11 16.71
CA ARG A 41 -3.05 -6.48 17.23
C ARG A 41 -1.68 -6.97 17.64
N ALA A 42 -1.61 -7.82 18.67
CA ALA A 42 -0.35 -8.36 19.19
C ALA A 42 0.33 -9.32 18.20
N ALA A 43 -0.46 -9.97 17.33
CA ALA A 43 0.03 -10.84 16.26
C ALA A 43 -0.75 -10.57 14.96
N ALA A 44 -0.24 -11.09 13.84
CA ALA A 44 -0.87 -11.07 12.52
C ALA A 44 -2.15 -11.96 12.44
N ASP A 45 -3.05 -11.80 13.40
CA ASP A 45 -4.31 -12.52 13.53
C ASP A 45 -5.35 -11.61 14.17
N TRP A 46 -6.55 -11.57 13.60
CA TRP A 46 -7.67 -10.78 14.10
C TRP A 46 -8.19 -11.25 15.47
N ARG A 47 -7.93 -12.51 15.83
CA ARG A 47 -8.27 -13.08 17.15
C ARG A 47 -7.24 -12.74 18.23
N SER A 48 -6.08 -12.23 17.84
CA SER A 48 -5.05 -11.88 18.83
C SER A 48 -5.45 -10.64 19.64
N GLN A 49 -4.80 -10.47 20.79
CA GLN A 49 -5.05 -9.36 21.69
C GLN A 49 -4.94 -8.02 20.97
N LYS A 50 -5.91 -7.15 21.19
CA LYS A 50 -5.85 -5.75 20.78
C LYS A 50 -4.91 -5.00 21.73
N VAL A 51 -3.90 -4.35 21.17
CA VAL A 51 -2.86 -3.61 21.92
C VAL A 51 -2.89 -2.10 21.66
N GLY A 52 -3.70 -1.66 20.71
CA GLY A 52 -3.88 -0.25 20.41
C GLY A 52 -4.94 -0.01 19.35
N GLU A 53 -5.11 1.26 19.00
CA GLU A 53 -6.11 1.76 18.07
C GLU A 53 -5.50 2.89 17.22
N ILE A 54 -5.97 3.00 15.99
CA ILE A 54 -5.65 4.09 15.08
C ILE A 54 -6.99 4.68 14.60
N PRO A 55 -7.22 5.99 14.69
CA PRO A 55 -8.45 6.60 14.19
C PRO A 55 -8.59 6.42 12.67
N ALA A 56 -9.80 6.55 12.14
CA ALA A 56 -10.08 6.47 10.70
C ALA A 56 -9.27 7.47 9.85
N THR A 57 -8.83 8.58 10.46
CA THR A 57 -7.97 9.61 9.85
C THR A 57 -6.49 9.42 10.15
N GLY A 58 -6.09 8.29 10.74
CA GLY A 58 -4.72 8.02 11.13
C GLY A 58 -3.78 8.07 9.93
N ARG A 59 -2.74 8.88 10.06
CA ARG A 59 -1.63 9.02 9.11
C ARG A 59 -0.32 8.74 9.83
N CYS A 60 0.78 8.70 9.11
CA CYS A 60 2.12 8.60 9.71
C CYS A 60 2.31 7.34 10.53
N ILE A 61 1.75 6.25 10.01
CA ILE A 61 1.86 4.91 10.58
C ILE A 61 3.12 4.30 9.98
N LYS A 62 4.17 4.13 10.78
CA LYS A 62 5.46 3.65 10.28
C LYS A 62 5.32 2.22 9.76
N ASN A 63 5.77 1.98 8.53
CA ASN A 63 5.80 0.65 7.94
C ASN A 63 6.99 -0.15 8.49
N LEU A 64 6.72 -1.30 9.12
CA LEU A 64 7.77 -2.22 9.61
C LEU A 64 7.79 -3.54 8.82
N GLY A 65 7.03 -3.61 7.73
CA GLY A 65 6.93 -4.78 6.86
C GLY A 65 5.58 -5.48 6.94
N CYS A 66 5.27 -6.26 5.91
CA CYS A 66 4.01 -7.01 5.82
C CYS A 66 4.25 -8.50 5.58
N VAL A 67 3.31 -9.32 6.04
CA VAL A 67 3.23 -10.76 5.79
C VAL A 67 1.88 -11.14 5.20
N GLY A 68 1.82 -12.32 4.59
CA GLY A 68 0.62 -12.78 3.90
C GLY A 68 0.41 -12.07 2.56
N GLY A 69 -0.85 -11.86 2.15
CA GLY A 69 -1.17 -11.22 0.88
C GLY A 69 -1.02 -12.15 -0.33
N LEU A 70 -0.84 -11.57 -1.51
CA LEU A 70 -0.49 -12.29 -2.74
C LEU A 70 1.02 -12.22 -2.96
N THR A 71 1.60 -13.23 -3.59
CA THR A 71 2.93 -13.08 -4.21
C THR A 71 2.84 -12.23 -5.48
N LEU A 72 3.98 -11.75 -5.98
CA LEU A 72 4.03 -11.04 -7.25
C LEU A 72 3.47 -11.91 -8.39
N GLU A 73 3.86 -13.18 -8.43
CA GLU A 73 3.39 -14.13 -9.43
C GLU A 73 1.87 -14.33 -9.35
N GLU A 74 1.33 -14.56 -8.14
CA GLU A 74 -0.11 -14.72 -7.92
C GLU A 74 -0.88 -13.46 -8.37
N PHE A 75 -0.37 -12.27 -8.05
CA PHE A 75 -0.99 -11.01 -8.46
C PHE A 75 -0.96 -10.80 -9.97
N SER A 76 0.13 -11.18 -10.65
CA SER A 76 0.28 -10.99 -12.09
C SER A 76 -0.42 -12.06 -12.93
N ALA A 77 -0.59 -13.28 -12.41
CA ALA A 77 -1.06 -14.42 -13.19
C ALA A 77 -2.52 -14.80 -12.93
N LEU A 78 -3.04 -14.56 -11.73
CA LEU A 78 -4.36 -15.05 -11.32
C LEU A 78 -5.46 -14.03 -11.58
N SER A 79 -6.67 -14.53 -11.83
CA SER A 79 -7.87 -13.69 -11.90
C SER A 79 -8.23 -13.09 -10.54
N ASP A 80 -8.98 -11.98 -10.55
CA ASP A 80 -9.46 -11.33 -9.31
C ASP A 80 -10.21 -12.29 -8.38
N ALA A 81 -10.99 -13.22 -8.94
CA ALA A 81 -11.73 -14.21 -8.17
C ALA A 81 -10.80 -15.17 -7.43
N GLU A 82 -9.75 -15.66 -8.08
CA GLU A 82 -8.74 -16.53 -7.48
C GLU A 82 -7.91 -15.79 -6.43
N GLN A 83 -7.49 -14.57 -6.74
CA GLN A 83 -6.80 -13.68 -5.81
C GLN A 83 -7.61 -13.49 -4.53
N GLN A 84 -8.91 -13.24 -4.63
CA GLN A 84 -9.78 -13.12 -3.46
C GLN A 84 -9.85 -14.41 -2.63
N GLN A 85 -9.82 -15.59 -3.24
CA GLN A 85 -9.79 -16.85 -2.49
C GLN A 85 -8.48 -17.02 -1.72
N ILE A 86 -7.35 -16.61 -2.29
CA ILE A 86 -6.06 -16.63 -1.60
C ILE A 86 -6.09 -15.63 -0.44
N LEU A 87 -6.55 -14.40 -0.67
CA LEU A 87 -6.58 -13.36 0.37
C LEU A 87 -7.49 -13.70 1.56
N LYS A 88 -8.52 -14.53 1.36
CA LYS A 88 -9.32 -15.07 2.47
C LYS A 88 -8.52 -16.02 3.37
N LYS A 89 -7.61 -16.80 2.78
CA LYS A 89 -6.78 -17.79 3.51
C LYS A 89 -5.51 -17.17 4.07
N ARG A 90 -4.93 -16.21 3.35
CA ARG A 90 -3.65 -15.56 3.63
C ARG A 90 -3.83 -14.03 3.60
N PRO A 91 -4.62 -13.45 4.50
CA PRO A 91 -4.82 -12.00 4.53
C PRO A 91 -3.49 -11.28 4.73
N ARG A 92 -3.33 -10.12 4.08
CA ARG A 92 -2.18 -9.26 4.31
C ARG A 92 -2.27 -8.62 5.69
N TRP A 93 -1.22 -8.77 6.48
CA TRP A 93 -1.02 -8.10 7.76
C TRP A 93 0.26 -7.30 7.70
N CYS A 94 0.25 -6.08 8.22
CA CYS A 94 1.44 -5.24 8.27
C CYS A 94 1.78 -4.95 9.72
N GLU A 95 3.04 -5.18 10.08
CA GLU A 95 3.60 -4.71 11.33
C GLU A 95 3.86 -3.22 11.20
N ILE A 96 3.46 -2.48 12.22
CA ILE A 96 3.52 -1.02 12.24
C ILE A 96 3.98 -0.49 13.59
N GLU A 97 4.37 0.77 13.59
CA GLU A 97 4.47 1.59 14.80
C GLU A 97 3.62 2.85 14.64
N TYR A 98 2.79 3.15 15.64
CA TYR A 98 1.95 4.34 15.66
C TYR A 98 1.91 4.93 17.08
N HIS A 99 2.38 6.17 17.22
CA HIS A 99 2.51 6.87 18.53
C HIS A 99 3.14 6.00 19.64
N GLY A 100 4.20 5.27 19.30
CA GLY A 100 4.93 4.40 20.24
C GLY A 100 4.28 3.02 20.49
N VAL A 101 3.12 2.74 19.90
CA VAL A 101 2.51 1.40 19.92
C VAL A 101 2.97 0.61 18.71
N ARG A 102 3.66 -0.50 18.95
CA ARG A 102 4.06 -1.47 17.92
C ARG A 102 3.09 -2.66 17.89
N GLY A 103 2.70 -3.10 16.70
CA GLY A 103 1.88 -4.30 16.52
C GLY A 103 1.44 -4.48 15.08
N TRP A 104 0.41 -5.29 14.87
CA TRP A 104 -0.07 -5.73 13.56
C TRP A 104 -1.42 -5.14 13.21
N VAL A 105 -1.59 -4.67 11.99
CA VAL A 105 -2.88 -4.18 11.45
C VAL A 105 -3.23 -4.94 10.18
N ALA A 106 -4.53 -5.09 9.90
CA ALA A 106 -4.98 -5.71 8.67
C ALA A 106 -4.68 -4.78 7.49
N GLY A 107 -3.81 -5.22 6.58
CA GLY A 107 -3.26 -4.38 5.52
C GLY A 107 -4.30 -3.91 4.49
N ARG A 108 -5.51 -4.48 4.48
CA ARG A 108 -6.63 -3.98 3.65
C ARG A 108 -7.13 -2.60 4.06
N TYR A 109 -6.83 -2.14 5.27
CA TYR A 109 -7.18 -0.80 5.77
C TYR A 109 -6.03 0.20 5.66
N LEU A 110 -4.97 -0.15 4.94
CA LEU A 110 -3.82 0.71 4.73
C LEU A 110 -3.73 1.10 3.26
N ARG A 111 -3.34 2.36 3.03
CA ARG A 111 -2.83 2.86 1.74
C ARG A 111 -1.53 3.62 1.98
N GLU A 112 -0.73 3.72 0.94
CA GLU A 112 0.52 4.48 0.95
C GLU A 112 0.27 5.89 1.49
N GLY A 113 1.04 6.27 2.51
CA GLY A 113 1.05 7.60 3.08
C GLY A 113 2.13 8.46 2.43
N GLU A 114 1.97 9.78 2.55
CA GLU A 114 2.93 10.75 2.03
C GLU A 114 4.23 10.73 2.85
N ASN A 115 5.35 11.01 2.17
CA ASN A 115 6.69 11.12 2.77
C ASN A 115 7.21 12.57 2.63
N PRO A 116 7.78 13.19 3.67
CA PRO A 116 7.80 12.77 5.07
C PRO A 116 6.52 13.16 5.82
N CYS A 117 6.18 12.31 6.77
CA CYS A 117 5.25 12.63 7.82
C CYS A 117 5.88 13.62 8.81
N ASP A 118 5.69 14.92 8.55
CA ASP A 118 5.94 16.01 9.49
C ASP A 118 4.85 16.10 10.57
#